data_AF-A0A7W9L8C6-F1
#
_entry.id   AF-A0A7W9L8C6-F1
#
_cell.length_a   1.000
_cell.length_b   1.000
_cell.length_c   1.000
_cell.angle_alpha   90.00
_cell.angle_beta   90.00
_cell.angle_gamma   90.00
#
_symmetry.space_group_name_H-M   'P 1'
#
loop_
_entity.id
_entity.type
_entity.pdbx_description
1 polymer ?
#
loop_
_entity_poly.entity_id
_entity_poly.type
_entity_poly.pdbx_seq_one_letter_code
_entity_poly.pdbx_strand_id
1 'polypeptide(L)'
;MNDQALAKIILPGMARSVSLARRWVVDALTTAGHQDVESARLVTSELVGNAILHTGSGRSGGLVTVTIYEVCHYLARIEVTDEGVVCPGLSRGGLLDSGAT
;
A
#
# COMPACT_ATOMS: atom_id res chain seq x y z
N MET A 1 12.91 -16.00 -0.27
CA MET A 1 11.85 -15.77 0.74
C MET A 1 10.55 -15.71 -0.03
N ASN A 2 9.63 -16.65 0.23
CA ASN A 2 8.30 -16.57 -0.37
C ASN A 2 7.44 -15.73 0.58
N ASP A 3 7.31 -14.45 0.29
CA ASP A 3 6.42 -13.54 1.03
C ASP A 3 4.97 -13.94 0.70
N GLN A 4 4.33 -14.72 1.58
CA GLN A 4 2.93 -15.09 1.40
C GLN A 4 2.05 -13.93 1.85
N ALA A 5 1.13 -13.49 0.99
CA ALA A 5 0.14 -12.49 1.37
C ALA A 5 -0.79 -13.06 2.45
N LEU A 6 -0.79 -12.43 3.63
CA LEU A 6 -1.67 -12.74 4.75
C LEU A 6 -3.06 -12.13 4.53
N ALA A 7 -3.09 -10.88 4.09
CA ALA A 7 -4.32 -10.12 3.97
C ALA A 7 -4.16 -9.00 2.94
N LYS A 8 -5.25 -8.65 2.27
CA LYS A 8 -5.31 -7.54 1.32
C LYS A 8 -6.63 -6.79 1.45
N ILE A 9 -6.58 -5.47 1.41
CA ILE A 9 -7.75 -4.61 1.32
C ILE A 9 -7.56 -3.56 0.23
N ILE A 10 -8.64 -3.26 -0.50
CA ILE A 10 -8.69 -2.19 -1.49
C ILE A 10 -9.69 -1.16 -0.97
N LEU A 11 -9.26 0.10 -0.90
CA LEU A 11 -10.02 1.18 -0.30
C LEU A 11 -10.19 2.34 -1.29
N PRO A 12 -11.35 3.01 -1.29
CA PRO A 12 -11.49 4.28 -2.01
C PRO A 12 -10.48 5.30 -1.50
N GLY A 13 -9.88 6.10 -2.38
CA GLY A 13 -8.88 7.10 -1.99
C GLY A 13 -9.51 8.37 -1.43
N MET A 14 -9.87 8.33 -0.15
CA MET A 14 -10.55 9.41 0.57
C MET A 14 -10.19 9.37 2.04
N ALA A 15 -10.26 10.52 2.73
CA ALA A 15 -9.75 10.69 4.09
C ALA A 15 -10.22 9.63 5.11
N ARG A 16 -11.49 9.19 5.03
CA ARG A 16 -12.02 8.14 5.93
C ARG A 16 -11.30 6.80 5.80
N SER A 17 -10.75 6.49 4.62
CA SER A 17 -10.03 5.25 4.34
C SER A 17 -8.70 5.16 5.10
N VAL A 18 -8.08 6.28 5.48
CA VAL A 18 -6.88 6.27 6.34
C VAL A 18 -7.20 5.61 7.69
N SER A 19 -8.36 5.94 8.27
CA SER A 19 -8.79 5.39 9.56
C SER A 19 -9.16 3.92 9.46
N LEU A 20 -9.79 3.52 8.35
CA LEU A 20 -10.13 2.13 8.09
C LEU A 20 -8.87 1.29 7.86
N ALA A 21 -7.91 1.78 7.06
CA ALA A 21 -6.67 1.09 6.76
C ALA A 21 -5.85 0.80 8.02
N ARG A 22 -5.59 1.83 8.86
CA ARG A 22 -4.77 1.63 10.07
C ARG A 22 -5.43 0.68 11.07
N ARG A 23 -6.76 0.72 11.21
CA ARG A 23 -7.50 -0.22 12.07
C ARG A 23 -7.37 -1.63 11.54
N TRP A 24 -7.63 -1.81 10.25
CA TRP A 24 -7.56 -3.11 9.59
C TRP A 24 -6.15 -3.73 9.68
N VAL A 25 -5.08 -2.94 9.52
CA VAL A 25 -3.69 -3.41 9.72
C VAL A 25 -3.44 -3.84 11.16
N VAL A 26 -3.85 -3.04 12.14
CA VAL A 26 -3.71 -3.37 13.57
C VAL A 26 -4.43 -4.67 13.89
N ASP A 27 -5.66 -4.83 13.43
CA ASP A 27 -6.46 -6.04 13.69
C ASP A 27 -5.81 -7.28 13.06
N ALA A 28 -5.31 -7.16 11.83
CA ALA A 28 -4.63 -8.25 11.13
C ALA A 28 -3.33 -8.68 11.82
N LEU A 29 -2.47 -7.72 12.21
CA LEU A 29 -1.21 -8.00 12.89
C LEU A 29 -1.41 -8.55 14.30
N THR A 30 -2.41 -8.04 15.03
CA THR A 30 -2.77 -8.54 16.37
C THR A 30 -3.26 -9.98 16.27
N THR A 31 -4.10 -10.28 15.28
CA THR A 31 -4.59 -11.65 15.01
C THR A 31 -3.46 -12.62 14.67
N ALA A 32 -2.43 -12.13 13.95
CA ALA A 32 -1.22 -12.89 13.64
C ALA A 32 -0.20 -12.99 14.81
N GLY A 33 -0.50 -12.40 15.98
CA GLY A 33 0.32 -12.52 17.19
C GLY A 33 1.46 -11.51 17.33
N HIS A 34 1.48 -10.43 16.55
CA HIS A 34 2.45 -9.35 16.72
C HIS A 34 2.12 -8.49 17.95
N GLN A 35 3.15 -8.05 18.70
CA GLN A 35 2.97 -7.36 19.98
C GLN A 35 3.20 -5.83 19.93
N ASP A 36 3.84 -5.30 18.89
CA ASP A 36 4.06 -3.86 18.69
C ASP A 36 3.45 -3.38 17.37
N VAL A 37 2.14 -3.09 17.41
CA VAL A 37 1.35 -2.70 16.23
C VAL A 37 1.19 -1.18 16.11
N GLU A 38 1.66 -0.39 17.07
CA GLU A 38 1.52 1.08 17.05
C GLU A 38 2.36 1.72 15.94
N SER A 39 3.58 1.21 15.74
CA SER A 39 4.44 1.62 14.63
C SER A 39 3.77 1.33 13.27
N ALA A 40 3.17 0.15 13.12
CA ALA A 40 2.41 -0.23 11.93
C ALA A 40 1.18 0.67 11.73
N ARG A 41 0.47 1.00 12.80
CA ARG A 41 -0.68 1.92 12.78
C ARG A 41 -0.28 3.31 12.28
N LEU A 42 0.81 3.86 12.79
CA LEU A 42 1.32 5.17 12.39
C LEU A 42 1.75 5.16 10.92
N VAL A 43 2.65 4.25 10.55
CA VAL A 43 3.18 4.18 9.17
C VAL A 43 2.07 3.93 8.16
N THR A 44 1.08 3.07 8.47
CA THR A 44 -0.08 2.88 7.59
C THR A 44 -0.89 4.16 7.43
N SER A 45 -1.04 4.96 8.49
CA SER A 45 -1.75 6.23 8.41
C SER A 45 -1.05 7.22 7.48
N GLU A 46 0.27 7.34 7.62
CA GLU A 46 1.08 8.25 6.82
C GLU A 46 1.15 7.80 5.35
N LEU A 47 1.41 6.52 5.09
CA LEU A 47 1.50 6.01 3.71
C LEU A 47 0.17 6.11 2.96
N VAL A 48 -0.95 5.74 3.60
CA VAL A 48 -2.28 5.86 2.98
C VAL A 48 -2.69 7.33 2.86
N GLY A 49 -2.34 8.17 3.84
CA GLY A 49 -2.54 9.61 3.77
C GLY A 49 -1.80 10.23 2.59
N ASN A 50 -0.51 9.89 2.42
CA ASN A 50 0.31 10.34 1.31
C ASN A 50 -0.23 9.86 -0.04
N ALA A 51 -0.62 8.60 -0.14
CA ALA A 51 -1.26 8.07 -1.35
C ALA A 51 -2.49 8.90 -1.74
N ILE A 52 -3.38 9.18 -0.79
CA ILE A 52 -4.61 9.95 -1.06
C ILE A 52 -4.30 11.41 -1.37
N LEU A 53 -3.38 12.05 -0.64
CA LEU A 53 -3.10 13.48 -0.80
C LEU A 53 -2.25 13.81 -2.02
N HIS A 54 -1.38 12.88 -2.43
CA HIS A 54 -0.30 13.19 -3.36
C HIS A 54 -0.31 12.37 -4.65
N THR A 55 -1.27 11.47 -4.85
CA THR A 55 -1.32 10.60 -6.05
C THR A 55 -2.70 10.63 -6.72
N GLY A 56 -2.82 9.92 -7.85
CA GLY A 56 -4.07 9.68 -8.56
C GLY A 56 -5.14 9.03 -7.69
N SER A 57 -4.73 8.30 -6.64
CA SER A 57 -5.65 7.66 -5.71
C SER A 57 -6.62 8.66 -5.05
N GLY A 58 -6.22 9.91 -4.82
CA GLY A 58 -7.10 10.94 -4.26
C GLY A 58 -8.13 11.54 -5.23
N ARG A 59 -8.09 11.15 -6.52
CA ARG A 59 -9.01 11.63 -7.55
C ARG A 59 -10.30 10.82 -7.54
N SER A 60 -11.31 11.31 -8.28
CA SER A 60 -12.60 10.63 -8.39
C SER A 60 -12.41 9.20 -8.91
N GLY A 61 -12.85 8.21 -8.14
CA GLY A 61 -12.70 6.79 -8.45
C GLY A 61 -11.35 6.16 -8.09
N GLY A 62 -10.38 6.94 -7.60
CA GLY A 62 -9.06 6.44 -7.24
C GLY A 62 -9.07 5.49 -6.05
N LEU A 63 -8.13 4.56 -6.04
CA LEU A 63 -8.02 3.48 -5.06
C LEU A 63 -6.66 3.46 -4.38
N VAL A 64 -6.63 2.96 -3.14
CA VAL A 64 -5.40 2.59 -2.42
C VAL A 64 -5.51 1.13 -2.03
N THR A 65 -4.46 0.36 -2.29
CA THR A 65 -4.37 -1.04 -1.89
C THR A 65 -3.40 -1.18 -0.72
N VAL A 66 -3.80 -1.89 0.32
CA VAL A 66 -2.92 -2.28 1.43
C VAL A 66 -2.82 -3.79 1.47
N THR A 67 -1.59 -4.31 1.40
CA THR A 67 -1.29 -5.74 1.46
C THR A 67 -0.35 -6.02 2.62
N ILE A 68 -0.64 -7.06 3.40
CA ILE A 68 0.21 -7.54 4.49
C ILE A 68 0.79 -8.87 4.06
N TYR A 69 2.11 -9.01 4.15
CA TYR A 69 2.81 -10.26 3.90
C TYR A 69 3.43 -10.77 5.20
N GLU A 70 3.35 -12.09 5.42
CA GLU A 70 4.18 -12.76 6.40
C GLU A 70 5.55 -13.03 5.76
N VAL A 71 6.60 -12.51 6.37
CA VAL A 71 7.97 -12.71 5.88
C VAL A 71 8.64 -13.84 6.67
N CYS A 72 8.54 -13.79 8.00
CA CYS A 72 8.91 -14.85 8.92
C CYS A 72 8.25 -14.60 10.29
N HIS A 73 8.48 -15.50 11.26
CA HIS A 73 7.97 -15.34 12.62
C HIS A 73 8.23 -13.92 13.15
N TYR A 74 7.15 -13.21 13.47
CA TYR A 74 7.12 -11.85 14.02
C TYR A 74 7.57 -10.71 13.08
N LEU A 75 7.84 -10.99 11.80
CA LEU A 75 8.13 -9.97 10.78
C LEU A 75 7.03 -9.94 9.71
N ALA A 76 6.36 -8.79 9.62
CA ALA A 76 5.37 -8.51 8.59
C ALA A 76 5.85 -7.38 7.68
N ARG A 77 5.53 -7.49 6.39
CA ARG A 77 5.70 -6.40 5.42
C ARG A 77 4.34 -5.80 5.11
N ILE A 78 4.20 -4.50 5.32
CA ILE A 78 3.00 -3.74 4.96
C ILE A 78 3.32 -2.96 3.69
N GLU A 79 2.58 -3.23 2.62
CA GLU A 79 2.72 -2.59 1.34
C GLU A 79 1.50 -1.72 1.06
N VAL A 80 1.73 -0.44 0.74
CA VAL A 80 0.70 0.49 0.29
C VAL A 80 0.96 0.80 -1.18
N THR A 81 0.03 0.43 -2.05
CA THR A 81 0.09 0.70 -3.48
C THR A 81 -0.94 1.75 -3.85
N ASP A 82 -0.48 2.80 -4.51
CA ASP A 82 -1.27 3.90 -5.03
C ASP A 82 -1.23 3.96 -6.56
N GLU A 83 -2.02 4.85 -7.16
CA GLU A 83 -2.15 4.99 -8.61
C GLU A 83 -1.06 5.89 -9.25
N GLY A 84 -0.07 6.32 -8.46
CA GLY A 84 1.01 7.19 -8.88
C GLY A 84 0.54 8.60 -9.26
N VAL A 85 1.46 9.42 -9.76
CA VAL A 85 1.15 10.75 -10.29
C VAL A 85 1.36 10.79 -11.79
N VAL A 86 0.55 11.59 -12.49
CA VAL A 86 0.88 11.96 -13.87
C VAL A 86 1.99 13.00 -13.81
N CYS A 87 3.22 12.60 -14.15
CA CYS A 87 4.33 13.51 -14.38
C CYS A 87 4.48 13.74 -15.89
N PRO A 88 4.12 14.93 -16.42
CA PRO A 88 4.37 15.25 -17.82
C PRO A 88 5.88 15.16 -18.10
N GLY A 89 6.30 14.23 -18.97
CA GLY A 89 7.71 14.02 -19.36
C GLY A 89 8.35 12.74 -18.82
N LEU A 90 7.72 12.02 -17.90
CA LEU A 90 8.12 10.66 -17.50
C LEU A 90 7.11 9.66 -18.07
N SER A 91 7.28 9.27 -19.33
CA SER A 91 6.64 8.08 -19.85
C SER A 91 7.19 6.87 -19.10
N ARG A 92 6.32 6.03 -18.52
CA ARG A 92 6.70 4.71 -18.02
C ARG A 92 7.46 4.01 -19.15
N GLY A 93 8.76 3.80 -18.97
CA GLY A 93 9.67 3.40 -20.05
C GLY A 93 9.07 2.26 -20.84
N GLY A 94 8.70 2.53 -22.10
CA GLY A 94 8.38 1.49 -23.05
C GLY A 94 9.59 0.59 -23.15
N LEU A 95 9.37 -0.72 -23.05
CA LEU A 95 10.34 -1.74 -23.40
C LEU A 95 11.02 -1.29 -24.71
N LEU A 96 12.29 -0.94 -24.63
CA LEU A 96 13.10 -0.68 -25.82
C LEU A 96 13.16 -2.01 -26.56
N ASP A 97 12.30 -2.17 -27.56
CA ASP A 97 12.41 -3.26 -28.50
C ASP A 97 13.68 -2.95 -29.31
N SER A 98 14.82 -3.45 -28.82
CA SER A 98 16.08 -3.42 -29.53
C SER A 98 16.00 -4.45 -30.65
N GLY A 99 15.17 -4.17 -31.65
CA GLY A 99 15.23 -4.79 -32.97
C GLY A 99 16.42 -4.22 -33.72
N ALA A 100 17.60 -4.79 -33.45
CA ALA A 100 18.71 -4.68 -34.38
C ALA A 100 18.42 -5.61 -35.57
N THR A 101 18.14 -5.02 -36.73
CA THR A 101 18.34 -5.63 -38.05
C THR A 101 19.25 -4.73 -38.86
#